data_AF-A0A7Z9BGU9-F1
#
_entry.id   AF-A0A7Z9BGU9-F1
#
_cell.length_a   1.000
_cell.length_b   1.000
_cell.length_c   1.000
_cell.angle_alpha   90.00
_cell.angle_beta   90.00
_cell.angle_gamma   90.00
#
_symmetry.space_group_name_H-M   'P 1'
#
loop_
_entity.id
_entity.type
_entity.pdbx_description
1 polymer ?
#
loop_
_entity_poly.entity_id
_entity_poly.type
_entity_poly.pdbx_seq_one_letter_code
_entity_poly.pdbx_strand_id
1 'polypeptide(L)'
;MNCQFNFKQKQTIVIGFSLLLGTVLSSLTGWGLSSVEAHESQQNTSSPQHKMLAIPTGQPIPSVDLVVHPDTRQGWNLELKLTNFKLTPEKANQPSDCYQEGHAHLYINGKKVTRIYGNWYYLAELPPGRHQVRVSLNGNGHETFRVENQEIGDTEIIEVK
;
A
#
# COMPACT_ATOMS: atom_id res chain seq x y z
N MET A 1 26.06 22.36 -23.24
CA MET A 1 26.68 21.22 -22.51
C MET A 1 25.95 19.95 -22.92
N ASN A 2 26.56 19.15 -23.80
CA ASN A 2 25.96 17.89 -24.27
C ASN A 2 26.43 16.75 -23.37
N CYS A 3 25.53 16.20 -22.55
CA CYS A 3 25.78 14.93 -21.86
C CYS A 3 25.27 13.79 -22.73
N GLN A 4 26.16 13.19 -23.52
CA GLN A 4 25.92 11.86 -24.04
C GLN A 4 26.44 10.85 -23.04
N PHE A 5 25.53 10.09 -22.43
CA PHE A 5 25.87 8.95 -21.61
C PHE A 5 25.43 7.68 -22.33
N ASN A 6 26.42 6.85 -22.66
CA ASN A 6 26.22 5.54 -23.27
C ASN A 6 26.25 4.51 -22.13
N PHE A 7 25.09 3.99 -21.74
CA PHE A 7 24.97 2.97 -20.69
C PHE A 7 24.47 1.65 -21.28
N LYS A 8 25.27 0.59 -21.12
CA LYS A 8 24.86 -0.78 -21.43
C LYS A 8 23.75 -1.21 -20.46
N GLN A 9 22.52 -1.25 -20.96
CA GLN A 9 21.37 -1.77 -20.22
C GLN A 9 21.54 -3.27 -19.99
N LYS A 10 21.63 -3.71 -18.73
CA LYS A 10 21.30 -5.09 -18.37
C LYS A 10 19.79 -5.16 -18.29
N GLN A 11 19.18 -5.94 -19.18
CA GLN A 11 17.74 -6.12 -19.24
C GLN A 11 17.29 -6.93 -18.00
N THR A 12 16.61 -6.26 -17.07
CA THR A 12 15.83 -6.91 -16.00
C THR A 12 14.37 -6.69 -16.33
N ILE A 13 13.63 -7.79 -16.48
CA ILE A 13 12.21 -7.81 -16.85
C ILE A 13 11.40 -7.51 -15.59
N VAL A 14 10.64 -6.40 -15.59
CA VAL A 14 9.60 -6.11 -14.58
C VAL A 14 8.27 -6.60 -15.16
N ILE A 15 7.62 -7.54 -14.50
CA ILE A 15 6.28 -8.03 -14.89
C ILE A 15 5.27 -7.49 -13.87
N GLY A 16 4.58 -6.41 -14.24
CA GLY A 16 3.46 -5.89 -13.45
C GLY A 16 2.22 -6.76 -13.64
N PHE A 17 1.63 -7.22 -12.54
CA PHE A 17 0.38 -7.98 -12.53
C PHE A 17 -0.65 -7.25 -11.65
N SER A 18 -1.46 -6.38 -12.27
CA SER A 18 -2.64 -5.79 -11.62
C SER A 18 -3.75 -6.84 -11.52
N LEU A 19 -3.88 -7.49 -10.35
CA LEU A 19 -4.96 -8.43 -10.08
C LEU A 19 -6.22 -7.67 -9.63
N LEU A 20 -7.14 -7.46 -10.57
CA LEU A 20 -8.55 -7.15 -10.29
C LEU A 20 -9.31 -8.46 -10.08
N LEU A 21 -9.75 -8.78 -8.86
CA LEU A 21 -10.59 -9.95 -8.61
C LEU A 21 -11.74 -9.63 -7.64
N GLY A 22 -12.96 -9.83 -8.17
CA GLY A 22 -14.23 -9.71 -7.49
C GLY A 22 -14.58 -10.90 -6.60
N THR A 23 -15.65 -10.70 -5.83
CA THR A 23 -16.11 -11.46 -4.68
C THR A 23 -16.78 -12.80 -5.02
N VAL A 24 -16.69 -13.76 -4.08
CA VAL A 24 -17.66 -14.86 -3.94
C VAL A 24 -18.09 -14.97 -2.47
N LEU A 25 -19.38 -14.73 -2.23
CA LEU A 25 -20.08 -14.97 -0.96
C LEU A 25 -20.42 -16.47 -0.84
N SER A 26 -20.28 -17.05 0.35
CA SER A 26 -21.07 -18.22 0.75
C SER A 26 -21.26 -18.27 2.27
N SER A 27 -22.53 -18.18 2.65
CA SER A 27 -23.07 -18.40 3.99
C SER A 27 -23.22 -19.90 4.27
N LEU A 28 -22.89 -20.36 5.48
CA LEU A 28 -23.41 -21.62 6.01
C LEU A 28 -23.58 -21.52 7.54
N THR A 29 -24.77 -21.85 8.00
CA THR A 29 -25.21 -21.88 9.40
C THR A 29 -24.93 -23.24 10.05
N GLY A 30 -24.53 -23.28 11.34
CA GLY A 30 -25.20 -24.19 12.28
C GLY A 30 -24.42 -24.96 13.38
N TRP A 31 -24.77 -24.64 14.64
CA TRP A 31 -24.97 -25.47 15.87
C TRP A 31 -23.80 -26.23 16.56
N GLY A 32 -23.58 -25.94 17.86
CA GLY A 32 -23.11 -26.92 18.87
C GLY A 32 -22.13 -26.43 19.96
N LEU A 33 -22.58 -26.35 21.22
CA LEU A 33 -21.93 -25.84 22.44
C LEU A 33 -20.78 -26.70 23.03
N SER A 34 -19.76 -26.07 23.64
CA SER A 34 -19.41 -26.22 25.08
C SER A 34 -18.35 -25.21 25.55
N SER A 35 -18.53 -24.76 26.79
CA SER A 35 -17.86 -23.66 27.50
C SER A 35 -16.51 -24.04 28.10
N VAL A 36 -15.51 -23.18 27.89
CA VAL A 36 -14.28 -23.11 28.69
C VAL A 36 -14.10 -21.64 29.08
N GLU A 37 -14.33 -21.32 30.35
CA GLU A 37 -13.96 -20.04 30.94
C GLU A 37 -12.45 -20.02 31.17
N ALA A 38 -11.73 -19.38 30.25
CA ALA A 38 -10.36 -18.93 30.49
C ALA A 38 -10.41 -17.42 30.77
N HIS A 39 -10.23 -17.08 32.04
CA HIS A 39 -10.12 -15.71 32.51
C HIS A 39 -8.70 -15.20 32.21
N GLU A 40 -8.43 -14.82 30.96
CA GLU A 40 -7.22 -14.11 30.58
C GLU A 40 -7.45 -12.60 30.62
N SER A 41 -6.67 -11.94 31.46
CA SER A 41 -6.57 -10.50 31.60
C SER A 41 -6.40 -9.83 30.24
N GLN A 42 -7.43 -9.11 29.79
CA GLN A 42 -7.31 -8.18 28.67
C GLN A 42 -6.41 -7.00 29.09
N GLN A 43 -5.10 -7.20 28.94
CA GLN A 43 -4.20 -6.08 28.73
C GLN A 43 -4.58 -5.46 27.39
N ASN A 44 -5.34 -4.37 27.48
CA ASN A 44 -5.69 -3.50 26.38
C ASN A 44 -4.42 -2.80 25.89
N THR A 45 -3.53 -3.53 25.21
CA THR A 45 -2.46 -2.96 24.41
C THR A 45 -3.11 -2.47 23.13
N SER A 46 -3.73 -1.29 23.22
CA SER A 46 -4.14 -0.51 22.06
C SER A 46 -2.89 -0.07 21.30
N SER A 47 -2.32 -1.00 20.54
CA SER A 47 -1.53 -0.65 19.37
C SER A 47 -2.42 0.25 18.51
N PRO A 48 -1.98 1.43 18.01
CA PRO A 48 -2.80 2.36 17.20
C PRO A 48 -3.21 1.80 15.82
N GLN A 49 -3.39 0.50 15.69
CA GLN A 49 -3.41 -0.25 14.45
C GLN A 49 -4.75 -0.09 13.72
N HIS A 50 -4.69 0.77 12.70
CA HIS A 50 -5.46 0.68 11.45
C HIS A 50 -6.98 0.82 11.58
N LYS A 51 -7.43 1.99 12.02
CA LYS A 51 -8.83 2.39 11.82
C LYS A 51 -9.14 2.34 10.32
N MET A 52 -10.09 1.50 9.91
CA MET A 52 -10.49 1.39 8.51
C MET A 52 -11.68 2.32 8.24
N LEU A 53 -11.62 3.08 7.16
CA LEU A 53 -12.70 3.98 6.74
C LEU A 53 -13.25 3.56 5.38
N ALA A 54 -14.52 3.17 5.34
CA ALA A 54 -15.23 2.92 4.11
C ALA A 54 -15.55 4.25 3.42
N ILE A 55 -15.26 4.33 2.12
CA ILE A 55 -15.66 5.48 1.31
C ILE A 55 -17.16 5.37 1.00
N PRO A 56 -17.97 6.39 1.31
CA PRO A 56 -19.41 6.39 0.99
C PRO A 56 -19.67 6.27 -0.51
N THR A 57 -20.81 5.68 -0.88
CA THR A 57 -21.26 5.64 -2.27
C THR A 57 -21.46 7.05 -2.83
N GLY A 58 -21.15 7.24 -4.12
CA GLY A 58 -21.27 8.53 -4.80
C GLY A 58 -20.08 9.49 -4.61
N GLN A 59 -19.06 9.11 -3.82
CA GLN A 59 -17.80 9.85 -3.74
C GLN A 59 -16.81 9.37 -4.81
N PRO A 60 -15.92 10.25 -5.32
CA PRO A 60 -14.80 9.83 -6.16
C PRO A 60 -13.93 8.82 -5.39
N ILE A 61 -13.72 7.65 -5.98
CA ILE A 61 -12.89 6.60 -5.41
C ILE A 61 -11.42 6.88 -5.76
N PRO A 62 -10.52 7.01 -4.77
CA PRO A 62 -9.08 7.08 -4.98
C PRO A 62 -8.55 5.82 -5.65
N SER A 63 -7.48 5.96 -6.44
CA SER A 63 -6.68 4.84 -6.90
C SER A 63 -5.20 5.22 -6.99
N VAL A 64 -4.36 4.19 -6.96
CA VAL A 64 -2.91 4.29 -7.17
C VAL A 64 -2.47 3.19 -8.12
N ASP A 65 -1.63 3.55 -9.09
CA ASP A 65 -0.85 2.64 -9.93
C ASP A 65 0.62 2.82 -9.53
N LEU A 66 1.25 1.74 -9.05
CA LEU A 66 2.63 1.71 -8.60
C LEU A 66 3.51 1.23 -9.74
N VAL A 67 4.36 2.11 -10.27
CA VAL A 67 5.35 1.74 -11.27
C VAL A 67 6.73 1.66 -10.63
N VAL A 68 7.43 0.55 -10.86
CA VAL A 68 8.79 0.34 -10.35
C VAL A 68 9.80 0.53 -11.46
N HIS A 69 10.71 1.47 -11.26
CA HIS A 69 11.81 1.74 -12.18
C HIS A 69 13.15 1.33 -11.53
N PRO A 70 14.04 0.61 -12.23
CA PRO A 70 15.41 0.45 -11.73
C PRO A 70 16.09 1.82 -11.66
N ASP A 71 16.79 2.11 -10.55
CA ASP A 71 17.59 3.32 -10.46
C ASP A 71 18.87 3.22 -11.30
N THR A 72 19.32 4.35 -11.85
CA THR A 72 20.51 4.40 -12.71
C THR A 72 21.82 4.09 -11.98
N ARG A 73 21.85 4.21 -10.65
CA ARG A 73 23.01 3.87 -9.81
C ARG A 73 22.76 2.59 -9.04
N GLN A 74 21.77 2.57 -8.16
CA GLN A 74 21.47 1.43 -7.28
C GLN A 74 20.06 1.54 -6.70
N GLY A 75 19.40 0.41 -6.45
CA GLY A 75 18.03 0.38 -5.94
C GLY A 75 16.98 0.68 -7.01
N TRP A 76 15.87 1.29 -6.59
CA TRP A 76 14.65 1.43 -7.38
C TRP A 76 13.99 2.78 -7.14
N ASN A 77 13.39 3.36 -8.18
CA ASN A 77 12.50 4.51 -8.06
C ASN A 77 11.06 4.03 -8.20
N LEU A 78 10.27 4.23 -7.14
CA LEU A 78 8.84 3.94 -7.11
C LEU A 78 8.10 5.20 -7.57
N GLU A 79 7.27 5.08 -8.60
CA GLU A 79 6.37 6.12 -9.09
C GLU A 79 4.94 5.76 -8.72
N LEU A 80 4.27 6.63 -7.96
CA LEU A 80 2.86 6.51 -7.59
C LEU A 80 2.04 7.42 -8.48
N LYS A 81 1.27 6.82 -9.39
CA LYS A 81 0.30 7.52 -10.23
C LYS A 81 -1.06 7.50 -9.56
N LEU A 82 -1.52 8.67 -9.15
CA LEU A 82 -2.71 8.83 -8.31
C LEU A 82 -3.88 9.35 -9.13
N THR A 83 -5.08 8.79 -8.90
CA THR A 83 -6.34 9.32 -9.40
C THR A 83 -7.28 9.59 -8.23
N ASN A 84 -7.99 10.72 -8.25
CA ASN A 84 -8.89 11.15 -7.17
C ASN A 84 -8.22 11.14 -5.78
N PHE A 85 -6.91 11.38 -5.71
CA PHE A 85 -6.17 11.41 -4.47
C PHE A 85 -5.08 12.49 -4.49
N LYS A 86 -5.00 13.27 -3.42
CA LYS A 86 -3.98 14.30 -3.22
C LYS A 86 -3.11 13.94 -2.02
N LEU A 87 -1.80 13.91 -2.22
CA LEU A 87 -0.86 13.79 -1.11
C LEU A 87 -0.83 15.12 -0.33
N THR A 88 -1.08 15.05 0.98
CA THR A 88 -1.15 16.21 1.88
C THR A 88 -0.23 16.03 3.09
N PRO A 89 1.11 16.00 2.90
CA PRO A 89 2.07 15.85 4.00
C PRO A 89 1.88 16.88 5.12
N GLU A 90 1.44 18.10 4.78
CA GLU A 90 1.18 19.19 5.70
C GLU A 90 0.04 18.89 6.69
N LYS A 91 -0.82 17.92 6.38
CA LYS A 91 -1.94 17.48 7.23
C LYS A 91 -1.66 16.16 7.95
N ALA A 92 -0.47 15.57 7.82
CA ALA A 92 -0.18 14.27 8.41
C ALA A 92 -0.38 14.27 9.94
N ASN A 93 -1.01 13.20 10.45
CA ASN A 93 -1.45 13.02 11.85
C ASN A 93 -2.58 13.95 12.31
N GLN A 94 -3.20 14.73 11.41
CA GLN A 94 -4.45 15.44 11.71
C GLN A 94 -5.66 14.53 11.43
N PRO A 95 -6.84 14.83 11.99
CA PRO A 95 -8.08 14.14 11.62
C PRO A 95 -8.29 14.11 10.11
N SER A 96 -8.83 13.00 9.61
CA SER A 96 -9.17 12.86 8.19
C SER A 96 -10.53 13.51 7.91
N ASP A 97 -10.52 14.64 7.20
CA ASP A 97 -11.72 15.40 6.84
C ASP A 97 -12.25 15.06 5.44
N CYS A 98 -11.47 14.34 4.64
CA CYS A 98 -11.75 14.04 3.23
C CYS A 98 -11.16 12.68 2.83
N TYR A 99 -11.84 11.95 1.95
CA TYR A 99 -11.43 10.62 1.47
C TYR A 99 -10.47 10.67 0.28
N GLN A 100 -10.29 11.84 -0.33
CA GLN A 100 -9.45 12.06 -1.51
C GLN A 100 -8.10 12.71 -1.16
N GLU A 101 -7.69 12.70 0.11
CA GLU A 101 -6.39 13.22 0.53
C GLU A 101 -5.74 12.37 1.62
N GLY A 102 -4.41 12.48 1.74
CA GLY A 102 -3.64 11.82 2.78
C GLY A 102 -2.22 11.49 2.34
N HIS A 103 -1.80 10.25 2.55
CA HIS A 103 -0.45 9.78 2.22
C HIS A 103 -0.44 8.29 1.90
N ALA A 104 0.63 7.81 1.27
CA ALA A 104 0.78 6.38 0.99
C ALA A 104 1.60 5.68 2.09
N HIS A 105 1.30 4.42 2.39
CA HIS A 105 2.19 3.56 3.21
C HIS A 105 2.89 2.58 2.28
N LEU A 106 4.20 2.42 2.44
CA LEU A 106 5.01 1.46 1.70
C LEU A 106 5.24 0.21 2.54
N TYR A 107 5.06 -0.95 1.91
CA TYR A 107 5.29 -2.27 2.49
C TYR A 107 6.23 -3.07 1.58
N ILE A 108 7.15 -3.81 2.19
CA ILE A 108 8.02 -4.78 1.50
C ILE A 108 7.80 -6.13 2.16
N ASN A 109 7.39 -7.14 1.39
CA ASN A 109 7.08 -8.49 1.88
C ASN A 109 6.13 -8.49 3.08
N GLY A 110 5.08 -7.66 3.01
CA GLY A 110 4.07 -7.50 4.06
C GLY A 110 4.49 -6.63 5.26
N LYS A 111 5.77 -6.23 5.36
CA LYS A 111 6.25 -5.37 6.45
C LYS A 111 6.19 -3.89 6.04
N LYS A 112 5.51 -3.06 6.84
CA LYS A 112 5.50 -1.61 6.66
C LYS A 112 6.92 -1.05 6.80
N VAL A 113 7.35 -0.28 5.80
CA VAL A 113 8.68 0.36 5.74
C VAL A 113 8.59 1.83 6.07
N THR A 114 7.69 2.57 5.42
CA THR A 114 7.59 4.03 5.60
C THR A 114 6.23 4.58 5.16
N ARG A 115 6.06 5.89 5.34
CA ARG A 115 5.05 6.71 4.67
C ARG A 115 5.69 7.39 3.46
N ILE A 116 4.94 7.54 2.38
CA ILE A 116 5.33 8.25 1.16
C ILE A 116 4.44 9.49 1.03
N TYR A 117 5.08 10.65 0.87
CA TYR A 117 4.43 11.96 0.78
C TYR A 117 4.57 12.63 -0.60
N GLY A 118 5.25 11.98 -1.53
CA GLY A 118 5.39 12.46 -2.91
C GLY A 118 5.07 11.35 -3.91
N ASN A 119 4.94 11.72 -5.17
CA ASN A 119 4.70 10.76 -6.25
C ASN A 119 5.91 9.86 -6.53
N TRP A 120 7.10 10.24 -6.06
CA TRP A 120 8.32 9.48 -6.26
C TRP A 120 8.96 9.10 -4.92
N TYR A 121 9.43 7.86 -4.82
CA TYR A 121 10.16 7.38 -3.67
C TYR A 121 11.34 6.52 -4.09
N TYR A 122 12.54 6.85 -3.60
CA TYR A 122 13.72 6.03 -3.77
C TYR A 122 13.72 4.87 -2.76
N LEU A 123 13.65 3.66 -3.27
CA LEU A 123 13.81 2.42 -2.52
C LEU A 123 15.24 1.92 -2.69
N ALA A 124 15.95 1.76 -1.56
CA ALA A 124 17.30 1.21 -1.57
C ALA A 124 17.34 -0.22 -2.15
N GLU A 125 18.54 -0.69 -2.45
CA GLU A 125 18.77 -2.04 -2.97
C GLU A 125 18.12 -3.12 -2.09
N LEU A 126 17.51 -4.09 -2.76
CA LEU A 126 16.92 -5.26 -2.13
C LEU A 126 17.89 -6.43 -2.28
N PRO A 127 17.97 -7.34 -1.30
CA PRO A 127 18.82 -8.53 -1.42
C PRO A 127 18.37 -9.40 -2.61
N PRO A 128 19.22 -10.33 -3.09
CA PRO A 128 18.82 -11.29 -4.11
C PRO A 128 17.57 -12.07 -3.70
N GLY A 129 16.62 -12.21 -4.63
CA GLY A 129 15.34 -12.88 -4.40
C GLY A 129 14.14 -12.13 -4.95
N ARG A 130 12.95 -12.66 -4.62
CA ARG A 130 11.65 -12.11 -5.02
C ARG A 130 11.07 -11.26 -3.89
N HIS A 131 10.77 -10.00 -4.20
CA HIS A 131 10.24 -9.03 -3.25
C HIS A 131 8.88 -8.50 -3.71
N GLN A 132 7.89 -8.57 -2.83
CA GLN A 132 6.61 -7.91 -3.02
C GLN A 132 6.69 -6.49 -2.48
N VAL A 133 6.48 -5.50 -3.34
CA VAL A 133 6.43 -4.08 -3.01
C VAL A 133 4.98 -3.64 -3.10
N ARG A 134 4.40 -3.22 -1.98
CA ARG A 134 3.00 -2.79 -1.91
C ARG A 134 2.92 -1.35 -1.42
N VAL A 135 2.04 -0.58 -2.03
CA VAL A 135 1.60 0.71 -1.49
C VAL A 135 0.12 0.68 -1.16
N SER A 136 -0.29 1.47 -0.16
CA SER A 136 -1.71 1.74 0.08
C SER A 136 -1.98 3.20 0.36
N LEU A 137 -3.18 3.67 0.03
CA LEU A 137 -3.63 5.03 0.27
C LEU A 137 -4.31 5.12 1.64
N ASN A 138 -3.85 6.07 2.45
CA ASN A 138 -4.28 6.25 3.82
C ASN A 138 -4.65 7.71 4.07
N GLY A 139 -5.64 7.94 4.93
CA GLY A 139 -6.04 9.27 5.38
C GLY A 139 -4.97 9.94 6.24
N ASN A 140 -5.18 11.23 6.52
CA ASN A 140 -4.27 12.04 7.33
C ASN A 140 -4.15 11.52 8.78
N GLY A 141 -5.23 10.93 9.31
CA GLY A 141 -5.28 10.27 10.62
C GLY A 141 -4.76 8.82 10.61
N HIS A 142 -4.07 8.39 9.55
CA HIS A 142 -3.58 7.03 9.30
C HIS A 142 -4.67 5.99 9.07
N GLU A 143 -5.91 6.41 8.84
CA GLU A 143 -6.96 5.47 8.49
C GLU A 143 -6.71 4.86 7.12
N THR A 144 -6.92 3.55 7.01
CA THR A 144 -6.84 2.85 5.75
C THR A 144 -8.17 2.97 5.01
N PHE A 145 -8.16 3.56 3.82
CA PHE A 145 -9.36 3.70 3.00
C PHE A 145 -9.72 2.39 2.32
N ARG A 146 -11.03 2.07 2.31
CA ARG A 146 -11.56 0.86 1.67
C ARG A 146 -12.80 1.13 0.82
N VAL A 147 -12.95 0.33 -0.22
CA VAL A 147 -14.18 0.17 -1.01
C VAL A 147 -14.52 -1.32 -1.00
N GLU A 148 -15.77 -1.67 -0.70
CA GLU A 148 -16.24 -3.07 -0.68
C GLU A 148 -15.35 -4.03 0.15
N ASN A 149 -14.84 -3.53 1.29
CA ASN A 149 -13.88 -4.21 2.18
C ASN A 149 -12.45 -4.38 1.66
N GLN A 150 -12.12 -3.87 0.48
CA GLN A 150 -10.76 -3.90 -0.07
C GLN A 150 -10.04 -2.58 0.19
N GLU A 151 -8.81 -2.66 0.71
CA GLU A 151 -7.92 -1.52 0.84
C GLU A 151 -7.52 -0.99 -0.54
N ILE A 152 -7.49 0.33 -0.68
CA ILE A 152 -7.03 0.99 -1.90
C ILE A 152 -5.50 0.99 -1.90
N GLY A 153 -4.92 0.25 -2.84
CA GLY A 153 -3.48 0.12 -2.97
C GLY A 153 -3.10 -0.70 -4.19
N ASP A 154 -1.81 -0.79 -4.44
CA ASP A 154 -1.25 -1.53 -5.57
C ASP A 154 -0.01 -2.31 -5.15
N THR A 155 0.37 -3.32 -5.92
CA THR A 155 1.43 -4.26 -5.56
C THR A 155 2.21 -4.72 -6.78
N GLU A 156 3.52 -4.53 -6.69
CA GLU A 156 4.49 -4.91 -7.70
C GLU A 156 5.48 -5.96 -7.19
N ILE A 157 6.06 -6.73 -8.12
CA ILE A 157 7.08 -7.72 -7.80
C ILE A 157 8.42 -7.28 -8.37
N ILE A 158 9.42 -7.24 -7.50
CA ILE A 158 10.81 -7.01 -7.87
C ILE A 158 11.58 -8.33 -7.74
N GLU A 159 12.23 -8.75 -8.82
CA GLU A 159 13.17 -9.87 -8.82
C GLU A 159 14.61 -9.36 -8.91
N VAL A 160 15.39 -9.63 -7.87
CA VAL A 160 16.82 -9.33 -7.81
C VAL A 160 17.60 -10.62 -8.00
N LYS A 161 18.58 -10.61 -8.92
CA LYS A 161 19.42 -11.76 -9.26
C LYS A 161 20.70 -11.79 -8.43
#